data_AF-A0AA39NK15-F1
#
_entry.id   AF-A0AA39NK15-F1
#
_cell.length_a   1.000
_cell.length_b   1.000
_cell.length_c   1.000
_cell.angle_alpha   90.00
_cell.angle_beta   90.00
_cell.angle_gamma   90.00
#
_symmetry.space_group_name_H-M   'P 1'
#
loop_
_entity.id
_entity.type
_entity.pdbx_description
1 polymer ?
#
loop_
_entity_poly.entity_id
_entity_poly.type
_entity_poly.pdbx_seq_one_letter_code
_entity_poly.pdbx_strand_id
1 'polypeptide(L)'
;MPNYDTLQFVFPHGPAPLPAHAPENFTAQQNEAYVGAQAIESLSGWSVMSPGSMTPQVAGRLLGYMLLEAPTVEGRDNVTFEIASCAGDEARLKQLAQLYAKVYIRTFQANGGRTPSDYMDESSPDLSGDEEEDVPLPSVMEETHWETTQNASKRDRHRCILSRCYDLQYMYDLSQLEPEHPLLRVSDPFGSVDEARIIPIERKANIAVSEQQAKLENPMSAPAILSRFGKTDIFKDLNVDDLNHLSNMMTLNRSMGPLMRFKCVSRP
;
A
#
# COMPACT_ATOMS: atom_id res chain seq x y z
N MET A 1 3.02 -32.68 -6.03
CA MET A 1 3.43 -31.92 -4.84
C MET A 1 4.92 -31.64 -4.88
N PRO A 2 5.32 -30.38 -5.10
CA PRO A 2 6.45 -29.76 -4.42
C PRO A 2 5.94 -28.91 -3.25
N ASN A 3 6.70 -28.89 -2.16
CA ASN A 3 6.43 -28.16 -0.91
C ASN A 3 6.00 -26.70 -1.16
N TYR A 4 4.78 -26.35 -0.76
CA TYR A 4 4.40 -24.97 -0.50
C TYR A 4 5.06 -24.56 0.82
N ASP A 5 6.21 -23.90 0.72
CA ASP A 5 6.90 -23.36 1.89
C ASP A 5 6.27 -22.02 2.26
N THR A 6 5.42 -22.02 3.29
CA THR A 6 4.86 -20.80 3.88
C THR A 6 5.96 -19.84 4.37
N LEU A 7 7.22 -20.30 4.48
CA LEU A 7 8.37 -19.48 4.84
C LEU A 7 8.99 -18.72 3.66
N GLN A 8 8.64 -19.01 2.40
CA GLN A 8 9.11 -18.21 1.24
C GLN A 8 8.60 -16.76 1.27
N PHE A 9 7.52 -16.51 2.03
CA PHE A 9 6.99 -15.18 2.28
C PHE A 9 7.20 -14.73 3.73
N VAL A 10 8.23 -15.25 4.40
CA VAL A 10 8.80 -14.55 5.56
C VAL A 10 9.48 -13.31 5.00
N PHE A 11 8.70 -12.25 4.85
CA PHE A 11 9.25 -10.92 4.66
C PHE A 11 10.16 -10.68 5.88
N PRO A 12 11.48 -10.54 5.71
CA PRO A 12 12.34 -10.17 6.81
C PRO A 12 11.73 -8.92 7.48
N HIS A 13 11.88 -8.80 8.80
CA HIS A 13 11.40 -7.63 9.53
C HIS A 13 12.21 -6.39 9.11
N GLY A 14 11.86 -5.81 7.97
CA GLY A 14 12.55 -4.69 7.34
C GLY A 14 12.54 -4.80 5.81
N PRO A 15 12.67 -3.68 5.07
CA PRO A 15 12.82 -3.71 3.62
C PRO A 15 13.98 -4.64 3.24
N ALA A 16 13.85 -5.38 2.14
CA ALA A 16 14.93 -6.22 1.63
C ALA A 16 16.19 -5.37 1.40
N PRO A 17 17.41 -5.94 1.48
CA PRO A 17 18.62 -5.22 1.10
C PRO A 17 18.53 -4.68 -0.33
N LEU A 18 19.24 -3.59 -0.65
CA LEU A 18 19.34 -3.16 -2.03
C LEU A 18 20.11 -4.20 -2.86
N PRO A 19 19.71 -4.44 -4.12
CA PRO A 19 20.52 -5.19 -5.07
C PRO A 19 21.98 -4.69 -5.10
N ALA A 20 22.94 -5.60 -5.28
CA ALA A 20 24.36 -5.22 -5.31
C ALA A 20 24.71 -4.32 -6.50
N HIS A 21 23.98 -4.47 -7.61
CA HIS A 21 24.19 -3.72 -8.84
C HIS A 21 22.94 -2.92 -9.19
N ALA A 22 23.16 -1.67 -9.60
CA ALA A 22 22.12 -0.86 -10.18
C ALA A 22 21.63 -1.45 -11.51
N PRO A 23 20.38 -1.21 -11.91
CA PRO A 23 19.87 -1.60 -13.23
C PRO A 23 20.68 -0.98 -14.37
N GLU A 24 20.92 -1.75 -15.44
CA GLU A 24 21.71 -1.29 -16.60
C GLU A 24 21.10 -0.07 -17.33
N ASN A 25 19.80 0.13 -17.19
CA ASN A 25 19.08 1.26 -17.80
C ASN A 25 19.19 2.56 -16.99
N PHE A 26 19.95 2.58 -15.89
CA PHE A 26 20.16 3.80 -15.12
C PHE A 26 21.11 4.76 -15.84
N THR A 27 20.77 6.05 -15.81
CA THR A 27 21.71 7.10 -16.23
C THR A 27 22.89 7.18 -15.27
N ALA A 28 23.97 7.86 -15.64
CA ALA A 28 25.12 8.04 -14.76
C ALA A 28 24.73 8.69 -13.41
N GLN A 29 23.82 9.68 -13.43
CA GLN A 29 23.34 10.35 -12.22
C GLN A 29 22.46 9.43 -11.35
N GLN A 30 21.58 8.64 -11.98
CA GLN A 30 20.76 7.66 -11.27
C GLN A 30 21.63 6.58 -10.61
N ASN A 31 22.68 6.13 -11.30
CA ASN A 31 23.67 5.21 -10.73
C ASN A 31 24.40 5.82 -9.53
N GLU A 32 24.84 7.07 -9.62
CA GLU A 32 25.51 7.75 -8.51
C GLU A 32 24.60 7.89 -7.28
N ALA A 33 23.34 8.28 -7.48
CA ALA A 33 22.35 8.34 -6.40
C ALA A 33 22.07 6.96 -5.78
N TYR A 34 22.03 5.91 -6.61
CA TYR A 34 21.86 4.53 -6.15
C TYR A 34 23.05 4.04 -5.31
N VAL A 35 24.28 4.30 -5.76
CA VAL A 35 25.50 4.01 -4.99
C VAL A 35 25.51 4.80 -3.68
N GLY A 36 25.05 6.05 -3.69
CA GLY A 36 24.85 6.83 -2.47
C GLY A 36 23.88 6.15 -1.48
N ALA A 37 22.75 5.64 -1.98
CA ALA A 37 21.79 4.90 -1.16
C ALA A 37 22.38 3.59 -0.59
N GLN A 38 23.17 2.85 -1.37
CA GLN A 38 23.89 1.65 -0.92
C GLN A 38 24.94 1.99 0.15
N ALA A 39 25.68 3.09 -0.03
CA ALA A 39 26.67 3.54 0.94
C ALA A 39 26.00 3.84 2.29
N ILE A 40 24.86 4.54 2.29
CA ILE A 40 24.06 4.79 3.50
C ILE A 40 23.55 3.47 4.11
N GLU A 41 23.08 2.53 3.29
CA GLU A 41 22.62 1.23 3.79
C GLU A 41 23.74 0.48 4.53
N SER A 42 24.99 0.59 4.05
CA SER A 42 26.14 -0.11 4.63
C SER A 42 26.62 0.47 5.98
N LEU A 43 26.14 1.65 6.37
CA LEU A 43 26.54 2.30 7.63
C LEU A 43 26.01 1.53 8.84
N SER A 44 26.84 1.38 9.87
CA SER A 44 26.43 0.78 11.15
C SER A 44 25.59 1.73 12.02
N GLY A 45 25.76 3.04 11.84
CA GLY A 45 25.05 4.11 12.54
C GLY A 45 25.26 5.46 11.87
N TRP A 46 24.42 6.44 12.22
CA TRP A 46 24.58 7.81 11.74
C TRP A 46 25.77 8.49 12.43
N SER A 47 26.57 9.25 11.69
CA SER A 47 27.65 10.05 12.29
C SER A 47 27.12 11.22 13.12
N VAL A 48 25.95 11.76 12.75
CA VAL A 48 25.32 12.92 13.39
C VAL A 48 24.06 12.51 14.16
N MET A 49 23.95 12.98 15.40
CA MET A 49 22.72 12.89 16.19
C MET A 49 21.66 13.83 15.61
N SER A 50 20.77 13.29 14.80
CA SER A 50 19.62 13.99 14.22
C SER A 50 18.30 13.42 14.76
N PRO A 51 17.28 14.25 15.02
CA PRO A 51 15.98 13.79 15.51
C PRO A 51 15.33 12.74 14.58
N GLY A 52 14.72 11.73 15.18
CA GLY A 52 13.99 10.66 14.51
C GLY A 52 14.72 9.31 14.46
N SER A 53 13.93 8.24 14.44
CA SER A 53 14.34 6.87 14.78
C SER A 53 14.79 6.00 13.60
N MET A 54 14.84 6.54 12.37
CA MET A 54 15.20 5.75 11.19
C MET A 54 16.70 5.44 11.18
N THR A 55 17.06 4.17 11.08
CA THR A 55 18.46 3.72 10.97
C THR A 55 19.00 3.97 9.54
N PRO A 56 20.33 4.06 9.36
CA PRO A 56 20.92 4.22 8.03
C PRO A 56 20.50 3.11 7.07
N GLN A 57 20.44 1.86 7.54
CA GLN A 57 20.04 0.71 6.73
C GLN A 57 18.63 0.91 6.13
N VAL A 58 17.67 1.35 6.95
CA VAL A 58 16.29 1.59 6.49
C VAL A 58 16.23 2.80 5.56
N ALA A 59 16.97 3.88 5.86
CA ALA A 59 17.00 5.07 5.03
C ALA A 59 17.60 4.79 3.64
N GLY A 60 18.75 4.12 3.59
CA GLY A 60 19.41 3.71 2.35
C GLY A 60 18.50 2.84 1.50
N ARG A 61 17.91 1.79 2.09
CA ARG A 61 16.93 0.93 1.40
C ARG A 61 15.75 1.72 0.87
N LEU A 62 15.13 2.56 1.69
CA LEU A 62 13.98 3.35 1.25
C LEU A 62 14.35 4.21 0.04
N LEU A 63 15.43 4.99 0.11
CA LEU A 63 15.85 5.85 -1.01
C LEU A 63 16.23 5.05 -2.26
N GLY A 64 16.90 3.91 -2.11
CA GLY A 64 17.27 3.06 -3.23
C GLY A 64 16.05 2.39 -3.89
N TYR A 65 15.09 1.88 -3.12
CA TYR A 65 13.85 1.35 -3.69
C TYR A 65 12.98 2.44 -4.31
N MET A 66 13.07 3.67 -3.82
CA MET A 66 12.41 4.79 -4.49
C MET A 66 13.00 5.03 -5.90
N LEU A 67 14.30 4.82 -6.12
CA LEU A 67 14.88 4.87 -7.47
C LEU A 67 14.45 3.67 -8.34
N LEU A 68 14.47 2.47 -7.77
CA LEU A 68 14.16 1.23 -8.47
C LEU A 68 12.68 1.17 -8.90
N GLU A 69 11.78 1.51 -7.99
CA GLU A 69 10.34 1.33 -8.12
C GLU A 69 9.61 2.62 -8.53
N ALA A 70 10.35 3.66 -8.94
CA ALA A 70 9.77 4.88 -9.48
C ALA A 70 8.83 4.55 -10.67
N PRO A 71 7.54 4.96 -10.62
CA PRO A 71 6.56 4.63 -11.66
C PRO A 71 6.89 5.19 -13.04
N THR A 72 7.64 6.30 -13.07
CA THR A 72 8.00 7.02 -14.30
C THR A 72 9.48 7.40 -14.29
N VAL A 73 10.04 7.62 -15.49
CA VAL A 73 11.42 8.09 -15.66
C VAL A 73 11.59 9.47 -15.01
N GLU A 74 10.65 10.39 -15.22
CA GLU A 74 10.69 11.72 -14.59
C GLU A 74 10.59 11.66 -13.07
N GLY A 75 9.79 10.73 -12.54
CA GLY A 75 9.71 10.45 -11.11
C GLY A 75 11.05 10.01 -10.54
N ARG A 76 11.72 9.07 -11.24
CA ARG A 76 13.07 8.61 -10.90
C ARG A 76 14.09 9.75 -10.95
N ASP A 77 14.00 10.61 -11.95
CA ASP A 77 14.90 11.76 -12.10
C ASP A 77 14.73 12.77 -10.95
N ASN A 78 13.49 13.00 -10.48
CA ASN A 78 13.26 13.85 -9.30
C ASN A 78 13.89 13.25 -8.04
N VAL A 79 13.69 11.96 -7.79
CA VAL A 79 14.28 11.28 -6.62
C VAL A 79 15.81 11.33 -6.70
N THR A 80 16.36 11.10 -7.89
CA THR A 80 17.81 11.21 -8.17
C THR A 80 18.32 12.60 -7.83
N PHE A 81 17.64 13.65 -8.29
CA PHE A 81 18.00 15.03 -8.02
C PHE A 81 17.92 15.36 -6.51
N GLU A 82 16.88 14.91 -5.82
CA GLU A 82 16.73 15.15 -4.38
C GLU A 82 17.83 14.46 -3.56
N ILE A 83 18.18 13.21 -3.89
CA ILE A 83 19.31 12.49 -3.27
C ILE A 83 20.62 13.22 -3.54
N ALA A 84 20.89 13.57 -4.81
CA ALA A 84 22.11 14.30 -5.19
C ALA A 84 22.21 15.66 -4.50
N SER A 85 21.09 16.37 -4.30
CA SER A 85 21.06 17.65 -3.59
C SER A 85 21.45 17.56 -2.11
N CYS A 86 21.46 16.35 -1.55
CA CYS A 86 21.85 16.05 -0.18
C CYS A 86 23.24 15.37 -0.11
N ALA A 87 23.97 15.27 -1.22
CA ALA A 87 25.27 14.63 -1.26
C ALA A 87 26.24 15.23 -0.22
N GLY A 88 26.89 14.36 0.56
CA GLY A 88 27.80 14.77 1.64
C GLY A 88 27.13 15.26 2.93
N ASP A 89 25.79 15.30 2.99
CA ASP A 89 25.03 15.69 4.19
C ASP A 89 24.11 14.55 4.65
N GLU A 90 24.63 13.73 5.56
CA GLU A 90 23.90 12.60 6.16
C GLU A 90 22.61 13.03 6.86
N ALA A 91 22.58 14.22 7.48
CA ALA A 91 21.42 14.70 8.19
C ALA A 91 20.28 15.04 7.22
N ARG A 92 20.59 15.67 6.09
CA ARG A 92 19.62 15.96 5.03
C ARG A 92 19.13 14.69 4.32
N LEU A 93 20.02 13.73 4.07
CA LEU A 93 19.63 12.42 3.52
C LEU A 93 18.67 11.67 4.47
N LYS A 94 18.96 11.68 5.78
CA LYS A 94 18.08 11.11 6.80
C LYS A 94 16.71 11.79 6.80
N GLN A 95 16.67 13.13 6.73
CA GLN A 95 15.43 13.90 6.68
C GLN A 95 14.62 13.60 5.41
N LEU A 96 15.28 13.46 4.26
CA LEU A 96 14.65 13.09 3.00
C LEU A 96 14.00 11.71 3.09
N ALA A 97 14.72 10.71 3.60
CA ALA A 97 14.18 9.38 3.82
C ALA A 97 12.98 9.40 4.80
N GLN A 98 13.08 10.16 5.89
CA GLN A 98 11.97 10.34 6.83
C GLN A 98 10.75 11.03 6.20
N LEU A 99 10.97 12.02 5.33
CA LEU A 99 9.89 12.68 4.59
C LEU A 99 9.14 11.69 3.71
N TYR A 100 9.89 10.90 2.92
CA TYR A 100 9.31 9.86 2.10
C TYR A 100 8.61 8.79 2.93
N ALA A 101 9.18 8.31 4.03
CA ALA A 101 8.49 7.37 4.90
C ALA A 101 7.21 7.97 5.51
N LYS A 102 7.27 9.22 5.95
CA LYS A 102 6.13 9.91 6.56
C LYS A 102 5.00 10.15 5.56
N VAL A 103 5.30 10.39 4.29
CA VAL A 103 4.27 10.64 3.28
C VAL A 103 3.91 9.39 2.52
N TYR A 104 4.87 8.76 1.83
CA TYR A 104 4.63 7.57 1.01
C TYR A 104 4.08 6.43 1.85
N ILE A 105 4.85 5.96 2.85
CA ILE A 105 4.44 4.77 3.62
C ILE A 105 3.18 5.08 4.43
N ARG A 106 3.11 6.24 5.11
CA ARG A 106 1.90 6.52 5.91
C ARG A 106 0.65 6.74 5.08
N THR A 107 0.72 7.19 3.83
CA THR A 107 -0.50 7.41 3.02
C THR A 107 -1.24 6.09 2.81
N PHE A 108 -0.50 5.02 2.54
CA PHE A 108 -1.05 3.68 2.29
C PHE A 108 -1.19 2.84 3.58
N GLN A 109 -0.70 3.34 4.70
CA GLN A 109 -0.77 2.65 5.97
C GLN A 109 -2.15 2.81 6.62
N ALA A 110 -2.87 1.71 6.82
CA ALA A 110 -4.05 1.71 7.67
C ALA A 110 -3.70 2.12 9.10
N ASN A 111 -4.62 2.84 9.73
CA ASN A 111 -4.53 3.11 11.16
C ASN A 111 -4.58 1.75 11.88
N GLY A 112 -3.63 1.47 12.76
CA GLY A 112 -3.56 0.23 13.55
C GLY A 112 -4.68 0.06 14.58
N GLY A 113 -5.83 0.72 14.39
CA GLY A 113 -7.04 0.47 15.13
C GLY A 113 -7.67 -0.85 14.69
N ARG A 114 -8.40 -1.48 15.62
CA ARG A 114 -9.19 -2.69 15.35
C ARG A 114 -9.95 -2.53 14.03
N THR A 115 -9.89 -3.56 13.19
CA THR A 115 -10.86 -3.79 12.13
C THR A 115 -12.25 -3.59 12.75
N PRO A 116 -13.13 -2.74 12.21
CA PRO A 116 -14.54 -2.83 12.55
C PRO A 116 -14.92 -4.28 12.33
N SER A 117 -15.25 -4.94 13.42
CA SER A 117 -15.77 -6.29 13.40
C SER A 117 -17.16 -6.18 12.80
N ASP A 118 -17.43 -6.88 11.71
CA ASP A 118 -18.77 -6.99 11.11
C ASP A 118 -19.77 -7.70 12.04
N TYR A 119 -19.34 -8.17 13.22
CA TYR A 119 -20.25 -8.50 14.30
C TYR A 119 -20.82 -7.21 14.89
N MET A 120 -22.00 -6.84 14.39
CA MET A 120 -23.04 -6.22 15.18
C MET A 120 -23.36 -7.14 16.37
N ASP A 121 -22.55 -7.07 17.43
CA ASP A 121 -22.95 -7.60 18.72
C ASP A 121 -23.82 -6.51 19.37
N GLU A 122 -25.11 -6.57 19.07
CA GLU A 122 -26.15 -5.94 19.86
C GLU A 122 -26.09 -6.51 21.28
N SER A 123 -25.25 -5.96 22.14
CA SER A 123 -25.41 -5.99 23.60
C SER A 123 -24.31 -5.18 24.28
N SER A 124 -24.51 -3.87 24.40
CA SER A 124 -24.01 -3.15 25.57
C SER A 124 -24.93 -1.94 25.87
N PRO A 125 -25.64 -1.93 27.01
CA PRO A 125 -26.54 -0.84 27.37
C PRO A 125 -25.77 0.32 28.03
N ASP A 126 -26.45 1.46 28.01
CA ASP A 126 -26.21 2.72 28.75
C ASP A 126 -25.22 3.72 28.12
N LEU A 127 -25.74 4.78 27.51
CA LEU A 127 -26.07 6.03 28.21
C LEU A 127 -26.86 7.03 27.31
N SER A 128 -28.13 7.21 27.68
CA SER A 128 -29.06 8.34 27.51
C SER A 128 -28.76 9.50 26.54
N GLY A 129 -29.75 9.83 25.70
CA GLY A 129 -30.05 11.19 25.23
C GLY A 129 -30.62 11.23 23.81
N ASP A 130 -31.95 11.29 23.70
CA ASP A 130 -32.73 11.46 22.47
C ASP A 130 -32.22 12.59 21.57
N GLU A 131 -32.16 12.38 20.25
CA GLU A 131 -32.95 13.07 19.21
C GLU A 131 -32.96 12.18 17.96
N GLU A 132 -34.15 11.74 17.55
CA GLU A 132 -34.42 10.99 16.31
C GLU A 132 -34.14 11.88 15.09
N GLU A 133 -33.08 11.58 14.34
CA GLU A 133 -32.97 12.00 12.94
C GLU A 133 -33.04 10.72 12.09
N ASP A 134 -34.17 10.55 11.42
CA ASP A 134 -34.51 9.44 10.53
C ASP A 134 -33.54 9.41 9.33
N VAL A 135 -32.39 8.75 9.51
CA VAL A 135 -31.44 8.47 8.43
C VAL A 135 -31.93 7.24 7.67
N PRO A 136 -32.22 7.33 6.36
CA PRO A 136 -32.64 6.17 5.59
C PRO A 136 -31.61 5.04 5.63
N LEU A 137 -32.11 3.83 5.84
CA LEU A 137 -31.41 2.55 6.03
C LEU A 137 -30.29 2.20 5.01
N PRO A 138 -29.36 1.29 5.38
CA PRO A 138 -28.08 1.02 4.71
C PRO A 138 -28.14 0.21 3.39
N SER A 139 -29.32 -0.12 2.86
CA SER A 139 -29.42 -1.16 1.82
C SER A 139 -28.74 -0.79 0.50
N VAL A 140 -28.74 0.49 0.14
CA VAL A 140 -28.08 0.96 -1.10
C VAL A 140 -26.57 0.92 -0.97
N MET A 141 -26.01 1.14 0.23
CA MET A 141 -24.56 1.19 0.43
C MET A 141 -23.92 -0.21 0.45
N GLU A 142 -24.67 -1.22 0.92
CA GLU A 142 -24.25 -2.62 0.91
C GLU A 142 -24.30 -3.24 -0.48
N GLU A 143 -25.33 -2.90 -1.28
CA GLU A 143 -25.51 -3.43 -2.63
C GLU A 143 -24.37 -2.97 -3.57
N THR A 144 -23.99 -1.68 -3.51
CA THR A 144 -22.83 -1.16 -4.26
C THR A 144 -21.51 -1.74 -3.78
N HIS A 145 -21.39 -2.02 -2.48
CA HIS A 145 -20.18 -2.63 -1.92
C HIS A 145 -19.99 -4.05 -2.43
N TRP A 146 -21.04 -4.88 -2.37
CA TRP A 146 -21.02 -6.25 -2.89
C TRP A 146 -20.68 -6.31 -4.38
N GLU A 147 -21.34 -5.50 -5.21
CA GLU A 147 -21.08 -5.49 -6.65
C GLU A 147 -19.64 -5.10 -6.98
N THR A 148 -19.11 -4.10 -6.29
CA THR A 148 -17.73 -3.65 -6.47
C THR A 148 -16.74 -4.73 -6.03
N THR A 149 -17.01 -5.41 -4.92
CA THR A 149 -16.28 -6.58 -4.45
C THR A 149 -16.25 -7.70 -5.50
N GLN A 150 -17.40 -8.02 -6.09
CA GLN A 150 -17.48 -9.02 -7.17
C GLN A 150 -16.70 -8.59 -8.41
N ASN A 151 -16.78 -7.31 -8.78
CA ASN A 151 -16.04 -6.76 -9.90
C ASN A 151 -14.52 -6.79 -9.67
N ALA A 152 -14.06 -6.51 -8.44
CA ALA A 152 -12.64 -6.64 -8.06
C ALA A 152 -12.17 -8.09 -8.15
N SER A 153 -12.97 -9.03 -7.62
CA SER A 153 -12.69 -10.46 -7.71
C SER A 153 -12.58 -10.94 -9.16
N LYS A 154 -13.52 -10.55 -10.03
CA LYS A 154 -13.48 -10.90 -11.46
C LYS A 154 -12.28 -10.29 -12.19
N ARG A 155 -11.99 -9.00 -11.94
CA ARG A 155 -10.81 -8.30 -12.50
C ARG A 155 -9.52 -9.05 -12.17
N ASP A 156 -9.41 -9.53 -10.94
CA ASP A 156 -8.23 -10.22 -10.43
C ASP A 156 -8.28 -11.75 -10.68
N ARG A 157 -9.27 -12.21 -11.46
CA ARG A 157 -9.50 -13.62 -11.84
C ARG A 157 -9.65 -14.55 -10.64
N HIS A 158 -10.31 -14.06 -9.59
CA HIS A 158 -10.53 -14.76 -8.32
C HIS A 158 -9.20 -15.20 -7.67
N ARG A 159 -8.16 -14.38 -7.78
CA ARG A 159 -6.85 -14.65 -7.17
C ARG A 159 -6.33 -13.43 -6.43
N CYS A 160 -5.58 -13.68 -5.37
CA CYS A 160 -4.72 -12.66 -4.77
C CYS A 160 -3.78 -12.08 -5.84
N ILE A 161 -3.77 -10.76 -6.01
CA ILE A 161 -2.96 -10.10 -7.04
C ILE A 161 -1.44 -10.26 -6.81
N LEU A 162 -1.04 -10.54 -5.57
CA LEU A 162 0.37 -10.66 -5.18
C LEU A 162 0.84 -12.11 -5.14
N SER A 163 0.21 -12.94 -4.32
CA SER A 163 0.61 -14.35 -4.16
C SER A 163 0.11 -15.24 -5.30
N ARG A 164 -0.81 -14.75 -6.13
CA ARG A 164 -1.50 -15.51 -7.19
C ARG A 164 -2.33 -16.70 -6.71
N CYS A 165 -2.50 -16.87 -5.39
CA CYS A 165 -3.36 -17.89 -4.83
C CYS A 165 -4.82 -17.63 -5.21
N TYR A 166 -5.54 -18.67 -5.62
CA TYR A 166 -6.98 -18.57 -5.85
C TYR A 166 -7.75 -18.37 -4.56
N ASP A 167 -8.89 -17.71 -4.67
CA ASP A 167 -9.87 -17.63 -3.61
C ASP A 167 -10.46 -19.02 -3.30
N LEU A 168 -10.49 -19.36 -2.02
CA LEU A 168 -10.97 -20.65 -1.53
C LEU A 168 -12.44 -20.86 -1.88
N GLN A 169 -13.29 -19.84 -1.72
CA GLN A 169 -14.72 -19.95 -1.98
C GLN A 169 -14.97 -20.17 -3.47
N TYR A 170 -14.29 -19.41 -4.33
CA TYR A 170 -14.36 -19.61 -5.78
C TYR A 170 -13.97 -21.04 -6.20
N MET A 171 -12.87 -21.58 -5.66
CA MET A 171 -12.43 -22.94 -5.98
C MET A 171 -13.43 -24.00 -5.48
N TYR A 172 -14.05 -23.78 -4.32
CA TYR A 172 -15.09 -24.65 -3.80
C TYR A 172 -16.32 -24.64 -4.72
N ASP A 173 -16.83 -23.46 -5.09
CA ASP A 173 -18.00 -23.32 -5.95
C ASP A 173 -17.75 -23.91 -7.35
N LEU A 174 -16.56 -23.68 -7.91
CA LEU A 174 -16.14 -24.25 -9.18
C LEU A 174 -16.14 -25.78 -9.15
N SER A 175 -15.70 -26.38 -8.04
CA SER A 175 -15.70 -27.84 -7.88
C SER A 175 -17.10 -28.46 -7.86
N GLN A 176 -18.11 -27.70 -7.40
CA GLN A 176 -19.50 -28.15 -7.32
C GLN A 176 -20.25 -27.91 -8.63
N LEU A 177 -20.03 -26.75 -9.26
CA LEU A 177 -20.76 -26.33 -10.45
C LEU A 177 -20.17 -26.90 -11.74
N GLU A 178 -18.83 -26.99 -11.82
CA GLU A 178 -18.10 -27.42 -13.01
C GLU A 178 -16.96 -28.39 -12.64
N PRO A 179 -17.26 -29.62 -12.20
CA PRO A 179 -16.27 -30.57 -11.69
C PRO A 179 -15.21 -30.97 -12.73
N GLU A 180 -15.48 -30.78 -14.03
CA GLU A 180 -14.51 -31.04 -15.10
C GLU A 180 -13.63 -29.83 -15.46
N HIS A 181 -13.81 -28.69 -14.79
CA HIS A 181 -13.10 -27.46 -15.13
C HIS A 181 -11.58 -27.64 -15.06
N PRO A 182 -10.80 -27.18 -16.07
CA PRO A 182 -9.36 -27.40 -16.13
C PRO A 182 -8.58 -26.91 -14.90
N LEU A 183 -9.04 -25.84 -14.25
CA LEU A 183 -8.39 -25.28 -13.05
C LEU A 183 -8.39 -26.25 -11.86
N LEU A 184 -9.37 -27.15 -11.76
CA LEU A 184 -9.43 -28.16 -10.69
C LEU A 184 -8.38 -29.27 -10.88
N ARG A 185 -7.81 -29.38 -12.08
CA ARG A 185 -6.76 -30.35 -12.41
C ARG A 185 -5.35 -29.79 -12.18
N VAL A 186 -5.24 -28.48 -11.99
CA VAL A 186 -3.96 -27.81 -11.71
C VAL A 186 -3.76 -27.76 -10.20
N SER A 187 -2.56 -28.10 -9.73
CA SER A 187 -2.18 -27.97 -8.32
C SER A 187 -1.80 -26.52 -7.95
N ASP A 188 -2.60 -25.56 -8.40
CA ASP A 188 -2.36 -24.16 -8.07
C ASP A 188 -2.76 -23.89 -6.59
N PRO A 189 -2.04 -23.02 -5.89
CA PRO A 189 -2.35 -22.70 -4.49
C PRO A 189 -3.66 -21.94 -4.38
N PHE A 190 -4.40 -22.19 -3.31
CA PHE A 190 -5.63 -21.48 -2.96
C PHE A 190 -5.65 -21.13 -1.47
N GLY A 191 -6.45 -20.14 -1.09
CA GLY A 191 -6.61 -19.70 0.31
C GLY A 191 -7.65 -18.60 0.43
N SER A 192 -7.92 -18.13 1.64
CA SER A 192 -8.84 -17.01 1.87
C SER A 192 -8.29 -15.74 1.23
N VAL A 193 -9.04 -15.18 0.29
CA VAL A 193 -8.74 -13.91 -0.36
C VAL A 193 -9.82 -12.91 0.03
N ASP A 194 -9.41 -11.78 0.58
CA ASP A 194 -10.28 -10.68 0.97
C ASP A 194 -10.04 -9.47 0.05
N GLU A 195 -11.00 -8.55 0.04
CA GLU A 195 -10.78 -7.25 -0.58
C GLU A 195 -10.02 -6.32 0.36
N ALA A 196 -9.07 -5.58 -0.20
CA ALA A 196 -8.30 -4.57 0.48
C ALA A 196 -8.34 -3.25 -0.30
N ARG A 197 -8.37 -2.13 0.42
CA ARG A 197 -8.26 -0.80 -0.18
C ARG A 197 -6.82 -0.33 -0.21
N ILE A 198 -6.36 0.23 -1.34
CA ILE A 198 -5.03 0.84 -1.48
C ILE A 198 -4.93 2.06 -0.58
N ILE A 199 -5.91 2.96 -0.66
CA ILE A 199 -6.08 4.09 0.25
C ILE A 199 -7.20 3.77 1.24
N PRO A 200 -6.89 3.66 2.54
CA PRO A 200 -7.89 3.41 3.58
C PRO A 200 -8.90 4.56 3.70
N ILE A 201 -10.14 4.24 4.05
CA ILE A 201 -11.23 5.23 4.23
C ILE A 201 -10.88 6.30 5.27
N GLU A 202 -10.16 5.90 6.31
CA GLU A 202 -9.75 6.80 7.39
C GLU A 202 -8.77 7.89 6.92
N ARG A 203 -8.25 7.79 5.70
CA ARG A 203 -7.36 8.78 5.10
C ARG A 203 -8.07 9.80 4.21
N LYS A 204 -9.36 9.64 3.90
CA LYS A 204 -10.11 10.56 3.02
C LYS A 204 -9.94 12.02 3.43
N ALA A 205 -10.14 12.32 4.71
CA ALA A 205 -10.06 13.68 5.26
C ALA A 205 -8.64 14.28 5.23
N ASN A 206 -7.59 13.45 5.21
CA ASN A 206 -6.20 13.92 5.12
C ASN A 206 -5.75 14.16 3.67
N ILE A 207 -6.48 13.60 2.70
CA ILE A 207 -6.18 13.68 1.27
C ILE A 207 -7.05 14.77 0.61
N ALA A 208 -8.29 14.92 1.06
CA ALA A 208 -9.21 15.99 0.65
C ALA A 208 -8.72 17.34 1.21
N VAL A 209 -7.64 17.87 0.64
CA VAL A 209 -7.32 19.28 0.71
C VAL A 209 -8.47 19.99 0.00
N SER A 210 -9.31 20.69 0.75
CA SER A 210 -10.43 21.44 0.16
C SER A 210 -9.90 22.40 -0.89
N GLU A 211 -10.63 22.55 -2.00
CA GLU A 211 -10.30 23.45 -3.10
C GLU A 211 -10.04 24.91 -2.65
N GLN A 212 -10.49 25.28 -1.45
CA GLN A 212 -10.22 26.58 -0.83
C GLN A 212 -8.78 26.74 -0.29
N GLN A 213 -8.04 25.64 -0.07
CA GLN A 213 -6.61 25.63 0.28
C GLN A 213 -5.70 25.38 -0.92
N ALA A 214 -6.24 25.02 -2.09
CA ALA A 214 -5.48 24.85 -3.34
C ALA A 214 -4.81 26.16 -3.82
N LYS A 215 -5.17 27.31 -3.24
CA LYS A 215 -4.51 28.61 -3.51
C LYS A 215 -3.17 28.80 -2.80
N LEU A 216 -2.79 27.90 -1.89
CA LEU A 216 -1.45 27.79 -1.35
C LEU A 216 -0.96 26.38 -1.65
N GLU A 217 -0.25 26.22 -2.77
CA GLU A 217 0.55 25.02 -3.05
C GLU A 217 1.50 24.79 -1.88
N ASN A 218 1.08 24.02 -0.87
CA ASN A 218 1.96 23.64 0.21
C ASN A 218 2.88 22.54 -0.36
N PRO A 219 4.17 22.85 -0.59
CA PRO A 219 5.10 21.88 -1.17
C PRO A 219 5.30 20.67 -0.25
N MET A 220 4.85 20.72 1.00
CA MET A 220 4.88 19.63 1.97
C MET A 220 3.56 18.86 2.12
N SER A 221 2.56 19.11 1.26
CA SER A 221 1.33 18.29 1.24
C SER A 221 1.61 16.88 0.71
N ALA A 222 0.83 15.89 1.15
CA ALA A 222 0.98 14.50 0.69
C ALA A 222 0.83 14.37 -0.84
N PRO A 223 -0.16 14.99 -1.50
CA PRO A 223 -0.26 14.99 -2.97
C PRO A 223 0.98 15.56 -3.66
N ALA A 224 1.49 16.70 -3.19
CA ALA A 224 2.67 17.32 -3.79
C ALA A 224 3.91 16.43 -3.68
N ILE A 225 4.11 15.76 -2.55
CA ILE A 225 5.27 14.87 -2.34
C ILE A 225 5.09 13.54 -3.10
N LEU A 226 3.89 12.96 -3.14
CA LEU A 226 3.62 11.75 -3.93
C LEU A 226 3.82 12.01 -5.44
N SER A 227 3.37 13.17 -5.91
CA SER A 227 3.55 13.59 -7.31
C SER A 227 5.03 13.77 -7.68
N ARG A 228 5.91 14.14 -6.76
CA ARG A 228 7.37 14.20 -7.05
C ARG A 228 7.94 12.84 -7.40
N PHE A 229 7.50 11.79 -6.70
CA PHE A 229 7.97 10.43 -6.92
C PHE A 229 7.42 9.80 -8.19
N GLY A 230 6.11 9.95 -8.42
CA GLY A 230 5.44 9.27 -9.52
C GLY A 230 5.37 10.10 -10.81
N LYS A 231 5.42 11.45 -10.69
CA LYS A 231 4.86 12.37 -11.70
C LYS A 231 3.46 11.98 -12.17
N THR A 232 2.72 11.31 -11.29
CA THR A 232 1.35 10.88 -11.47
C THR A 232 0.49 11.47 -10.37
N ASP A 233 -0.79 11.65 -10.67
CA ASP A 233 -1.79 12.00 -9.67
C ASP A 233 -2.45 10.71 -9.17
N ILE A 234 -1.77 10.05 -8.24
CA ILE A 234 -2.25 8.77 -7.67
C ILE A 234 -3.65 8.90 -7.04
N PHE A 235 -4.04 10.08 -6.58
CA PHE A 235 -5.35 10.28 -5.98
C PHE A 235 -6.46 10.37 -7.03
N LYS A 236 -6.15 10.97 -8.18
CA LYS A 236 -7.00 10.90 -9.37
C LYS A 236 -7.08 9.49 -9.95
N ASP A 237 -5.95 8.80 -10.08
CA ASP A 237 -5.88 7.45 -10.66
C ASP A 237 -6.64 6.43 -9.81
N LEU A 238 -6.57 6.56 -8.48
CA LEU A 238 -7.31 5.73 -7.53
C LEU A 238 -8.74 6.21 -7.28
N ASN A 239 -9.16 7.31 -7.90
CA ASN A 239 -10.49 7.90 -7.75
C ASN A 239 -10.88 8.11 -6.28
N VAL A 240 -10.07 8.85 -5.51
CA VAL A 240 -10.25 9.03 -4.05
C VAL A 240 -11.58 9.69 -3.66
N ASP A 241 -12.25 10.36 -4.58
CA ASP A 241 -13.60 10.89 -4.37
C ASP A 241 -14.61 9.77 -4.08
N ASP A 242 -14.44 8.63 -4.75
CA ASP A 242 -15.12 7.36 -4.50
C ASP A 242 -14.12 6.29 -4.04
N LEU A 243 -13.92 6.17 -2.73
CA LEU A 243 -12.97 5.21 -2.16
C LEU A 243 -13.38 3.74 -2.33
N ASN A 244 -14.64 3.48 -2.71
CA ASN A 244 -15.11 2.16 -3.10
C ASN A 244 -14.96 1.95 -4.61
N HIS A 245 -14.39 2.89 -5.36
CA HIS A 245 -14.13 2.68 -6.77
C HIS A 245 -13.19 1.50 -6.98
N LEU A 246 -13.46 0.72 -8.03
CA LEU A 246 -12.70 -0.47 -8.38
C LEU A 246 -11.19 -0.22 -8.45
N SER A 247 -10.76 0.96 -8.89
CA SER A 247 -9.35 1.37 -8.96
C SER A 247 -8.65 1.40 -7.59
N ASN A 248 -9.37 1.69 -6.50
CA ASN A 248 -8.82 1.71 -5.14
C ASN A 248 -8.89 0.35 -4.44
N MET A 249 -9.47 -0.67 -5.08
CA MET A 249 -9.64 -2.01 -4.52
C MET A 249 -8.67 -3.02 -5.11
N MET A 250 -8.22 -3.96 -4.29
CA MET A 250 -7.44 -5.12 -4.69
C MET A 250 -7.88 -6.36 -3.93
N THR A 251 -7.73 -7.53 -4.54
CA THR A 251 -7.89 -8.79 -3.84
C THR A 251 -6.56 -9.28 -3.28
N LEU A 252 -6.52 -9.49 -1.97
CA LEU A 252 -5.31 -9.92 -1.24
C LEU A 252 -5.59 -11.17 -0.44
N ASN A 253 -4.59 -12.04 -0.35
CA ASN A 253 -4.67 -13.17 0.57
C ASN A 253 -4.75 -12.64 2.01
N ARG A 254 -5.68 -13.16 2.81
CA ARG A 254 -5.92 -12.74 4.20
C ARG A 254 -4.64 -12.80 5.07
N SER A 255 -3.76 -13.75 4.81
CA SER A 255 -2.46 -13.87 5.49
C SER A 255 -1.49 -12.72 5.20
N MET A 256 -1.72 -11.95 4.13
CA MET A 256 -0.90 -10.81 3.72
C MET A 256 -1.43 -9.45 4.22
N GLY A 257 -2.71 -9.38 4.63
CA GLY A 257 -3.34 -8.16 5.16
C GLY A 257 -2.58 -7.52 6.33
N PRO A 258 -2.15 -8.29 7.35
CA PRO A 258 -1.37 -7.76 8.48
C PRO A 258 0.03 -7.27 8.08
N LEU A 259 0.65 -7.92 7.09
CA LEU A 259 2.03 -7.67 6.65
C LEU A 259 2.16 -6.37 5.85
N MET A 260 1.12 -6.03 5.08
CA MET A 260 1.10 -4.83 4.23
C MET A 260 0.37 -3.65 4.88
N ARG A 261 -0.22 -3.84 6.07
CA ARG A 261 -1.07 -2.85 6.77
C ARG A 261 -2.20 -2.30 5.88
N PHE A 262 -2.68 -3.09 4.93
CA PHE A 262 -3.93 -2.81 4.23
C PHE A 262 -5.08 -3.37 5.07
N LYS A 263 -6.15 -2.59 5.26
CA LYS A 263 -7.37 -3.09 5.89
C LYS A 263 -8.10 -3.98 4.88
N CYS A 264 -8.17 -5.26 5.20
CA CYS A 264 -9.00 -6.21 4.48
C CYS A 264 -10.41 -6.19 5.09
N VAL A 265 -11.44 -6.16 4.25
CA VAL A 265 -12.82 -6.36 4.67
C VAL A 265 -13.14 -7.84 4.44
N SER A 266 -13.60 -8.52 5.48
CA SER A 266 -13.99 -9.92 5.36
C SER A 266 -15.38 -10.00 4.73
N ARG A 267 -15.59 -10.99 3.85
CA ARG A 267 -16.96 -11.31 3.43
C ARG A 267 -17.69 -12.01 4.59
N PRO A 268 -18.97 -11.71 4.83
CA PRO A 268 -19.81 -12.43 5.79
C PRO A 268 -20.02 -13.90 5.39
#